data_AF-A0A7V9AEP5-F1
#
_entry.id   AF-A0A7V9AEP5-F1
#
_cell.length_a   1.000
_cell.length_b   1.000
_cell.length_c   1.000
_cell.angle_alpha   90.00
_cell.angle_beta   90.00
_cell.angle_gamma   90.00
#
_symmetry.space_group_name_H-M   'P 1'
#
loop_
_entity.id
_entity.type
_entity.pdbx_description
1 polymer ?
#
loop_
_entity_poly.entity_id
_entity_poly.type
_entity_poly.pdbx_seq_one_letter_code
_entity_poly.pdbx_strand_id
1 'polypeptide(L)'
;MPPERPKRERPAASGRLSEAWARRIAAVLLVIGAVIVALAIADVGPFSDPPTESERARDTVVGFFAAASQGEWGEFCSRLTTDAREQVQANVSELTGREAKGCVEALSVGGSGSFAGLSLRIKSVRIIGNQGRVEAVVKLPEEPPEPRSILLLQDEGVWLINDPD
;
A
#
# COMPACT_ATOMS: atom_id res chain seq x y z
N MET A 1 -80.55 9.12 -40.32
CA MET A 1 -79.28 9.40 -39.64
C MET A 1 -79.16 8.45 -38.45
N PRO A 2 -78.39 7.35 -38.54
CA PRO A 2 -78.17 6.46 -37.40
C PRO A 2 -77.05 6.97 -36.49
N PRO A 3 -77.11 6.78 -35.15
CA PRO A 3 -76.10 7.25 -34.22
C PRO A 3 -74.80 6.41 -34.28
N GLU A 4 -73.65 7.09 -34.24
CA GLU A 4 -72.32 6.50 -34.17
C GLU A 4 -72.10 5.72 -32.86
N ARG A 5 -71.50 4.53 -32.96
CA ARG A 5 -71.14 3.69 -31.80
C ARG A 5 -69.87 4.24 -31.13
N PRO A 6 -69.77 4.24 -29.78
CA PRO A 6 -68.56 4.67 -29.09
C PRO A 6 -67.42 3.66 -29.31
N LYS A 7 -66.27 4.20 -29.74
CA LYS A 7 -65.01 3.49 -29.98
C LYS A 7 -64.44 3.05 -28.63
N ARG A 8 -64.49 1.74 -28.33
CA ARG A 8 -63.83 1.18 -27.14
C ARG A 8 -62.31 1.32 -27.27
N GLU A 9 -61.71 2.20 -26.49
CA GLU A 9 -60.27 2.23 -26.26
C GLU A 9 -59.86 0.97 -25.48
N ARG A 10 -58.94 0.19 -26.05
CA ARG A 10 -58.32 -0.94 -25.35
C ARG A 10 -57.26 -0.38 -24.41
N PRO A 11 -57.23 -0.75 -23.12
CA PRO A 11 -56.11 -0.41 -22.27
C PRO A 11 -54.84 -1.08 -22.81
N ALA A 12 -53.77 -0.31 -22.90
CA ALA A 12 -52.44 -0.79 -23.27
C ALA A 12 -52.04 -1.94 -22.35
N ALA A 13 -51.75 -3.09 -22.95
CA ALA A 13 -51.20 -4.24 -22.24
C ALA A 13 -49.80 -3.88 -21.74
N SER A 14 -49.69 -3.42 -20.49
CA SER A 14 -48.43 -3.47 -19.76
C SER A 14 -48.10 -4.94 -19.57
N GLY A 15 -47.07 -5.40 -20.28
CA GLY A 15 -46.58 -6.77 -20.20
C GLY A 15 -46.15 -7.08 -18.76
N ARG A 16 -47.04 -7.72 -18.00
CA ARG A 16 -46.72 -8.26 -16.68
C ARG A 16 -45.73 -9.39 -16.91
N LEU A 17 -44.44 -9.12 -16.67
CA LEU A 17 -43.46 -10.18 -16.47
C LEU A 17 -44.06 -11.13 -15.43
N SER A 18 -44.21 -12.41 -15.79
CA SER A 18 -44.75 -13.42 -14.87
C SER A 18 -44.04 -13.31 -13.51
N GLU A 19 -44.76 -13.47 -12.40
CA GLU A 19 -44.20 -13.30 -11.05
C GLU A 19 -42.94 -14.14 -10.79
N ALA A 20 -42.76 -15.24 -11.53
CA ALA A 20 -41.56 -16.06 -11.52
C ALA A 20 -40.34 -15.35 -12.15
N TRP A 21 -40.54 -14.63 -13.25
CA TRP A 21 -39.50 -13.83 -13.90
C TRP A 21 -39.11 -12.61 -13.06
N ALA A 22 -40.08 -11.93 -12.45
CA ALA A 22 -39.81 -10.81 -11.55
C ALA A 22 -39.00 -11.24 -10.31
N ARG A 23 -39.34 -12.40 -9.71
CA ARG A 23 -38.59 -12.98 -8.59
C ARG A 23 -37.16 -13.37 -8.95
N ARG A 24 -36.93 -13.91 -10.16
CA ARG A 24 -35.59 -14.25 -10.65
C ARG A 24 -34.72 -13.01 -10.83
N ILE A 25 -35.26 -11.95 -11.43
CA ILE A 25 -34.53 -10.69 -11.60
C ILE A 25 -34.21 -10.06 -10.24
N ALA A 26 -35.17 -10.03 -9.32
CA ALA A 26 -34.94 -9.52 -7.97
C ALA A 26 -33.85 -10.31 -7.23
N ALA A 27 -33.86 -11.64 -7.32
CA ALA A 27 -32.82 -12.49 -6.73
C ALA A 27 -31.44 -12.21 -7.33
N VAL A 28 -31.34 -12.07 -8.66
CA VAL A 28 -30.08 -11.74 -9.33
C VAL A 28 -29.55 -10.37 -8.90
N LEU A 29 -30.43 -9.37 -8.80
CA LEU A 29 -30.05 -8.03 -8.32
C LEU A 29 -29.59 -8.06 -6.86
N LEU A 30 -30.22 -8.87 -6.02
CA LEU A 30 -29.79 -9.06 -4.63
C LEU A 30 -28.41 -9.69 -4.54
N VAL A 31 -28.13 -10.70 -5.36
CA VAL A 31 -26.81 -11.35 -5.40
C VAL A 31 -25.75 -10.37 -5.91
N ILE A 32 -26.02 -9.63 -6.99
CA ILE A 32 -25.10 -8.61 -7.52
C ILE A 32 -24.85 -7.52 -6.47
N GLY A 33 -25.90 -7.03 -5.81
CA GLY A 33 -25.78 -6.05 -4.73
C GLY A 33 -24.93 -6.58 -3.56
N ALA A 34 -25.14 -7.83 -3.14
CA ALA A 34 -24.35 -8.44 -2.08
C ALA A 34 -22.87 -8.59 -2.46
N VAL A 35 -22.57 -8.94 -3.71
CA VAL A 35 -21.19 -8.99 -4.22
C VAL A 35 -20.55 -7.60 -4.21
N ILE A 36 -21.26 -6.56 -4.65
CA ILE A 36 -20.77 -5.17 -4.63
C ILE A 36 -20.50 -4.71 -3.19
N VAL A 37 -21.42 -4.99 -2.27
CA VAL A 37 -21.25 -4.66 -0.83
C VAL A 37 -20.05 -5.40 -0.24
N ALA A 38 -19.87 -6.69 -0.57
CA ALA A 38 -18.72 -7.47 -0.10
C ALA A 38 -17.39 -6.91 -0.64
N LEU A 39 -17.34 -6.53 -1.92
CA LEU A 39 -16.16 -5.91 -2.52
C LEU A 39 -15.86 -4.52 -1.95
N ALA A 40 -16.90 -3.75 -1.61
CA ALA A 40 -16.76 -2.45 -0.96
C ALA A 40 -16.24 -2.58 0.48
N ILE A 41 -16.69 -3.58 1.25
CA ILE A 41 -16.17 -3.86 2.60
C ILE A 41 -14.71 -4.33 2.55
N ALA A 42 -14.36 -5.12 1.52
CA ALA A 42 -13.01 -5.63 1.34
C ALA A 42 -12.05 -4.61 0.69
N ASP A 43 -12.48 -3.36 0.47
CA ASP A 43 -11.68 -2.26 -0.10
C ASP A 43 -11.05 -2.54 -1.48
N VAL A 44 -11.54 -3.57 -2.17
CA VAL A 44 -11.07 -4.05 -3.49
C VAL A 44 -11.91 -3.50 -4.65
N GLY A 45 -12.52 -2.33 -4.45
CA GLY A 45 -13.26 -1.64 -5.50
C GLY A 45 -12.35 -0.82 -6.42
N PRO A 46 -12.75 -0.54 -7.68
CA PRO A 46 -12.04 0.37 -8.58
C PRO A 46 -12.07 1.85 -8.14
N PHE A 47 -12.43 2.11 -6.88
CA PHE A 47 -12.61 3.42 -6.27
C PHE A 47 -11.69 3.63 -5.06
N SER A 48 -10.61 2.85 -4.94
CA SER A 48 -9.56 3.17 -3.98
C SER A 48 -9.00 4.54 -4.36
N ASP A 49 -9.09 5.50 -3.44
CA ASP A 49 -8.44 6.79 -3.61
C ASP A 49 -6.93 6.55 -3.85
N PRO A 50 -6.28 7.30 -4.75
CA PRO A 50 -4.84 7.18 -4.91
C PRO A 50 -4.17 7.47 -3.57
N PRO A 51 -3.13 6.71 -3.20
CA PRO A 51 -2.49 6.86 -1.90
C PRO A 51 -1.95 8.29 -1.74
N THR A 52 -2.23 8.87 -0.58
CA THR A 52 -1.72 10.19 -0.20
C THR A 52 -0.19 10.17 -0.09
N GLU A 53 0.47 11.32 -0.19
CA GLU A 53 1.94 11.39 -0.01
C GLU A 53 2.40 10.79 1.31
N SER A 54 1.62 11.01 2.38
CA SER A 54 1.90 10.44 3.69
C SER A 54 1.82 8.91 3.69
N GLU A 55 0.87 8.33 2.96
CA GLU A 55 0.75 6.88 2.80
C GLU A 55 1.89 6.32 1.95
N ARG A 56 2.25 6.99 0.85
CA ARG A 56 3.40 6.57 0.01
C ARG A 56 4.71 6.59 0.79
N ALA A 57 4.98 7.66 1.55
CA ALA A 57 6.17 7.75 2.39
C ALA A 57 6.15 6.70 3.52
N ARG A 58 4.98 6.48 4.15
CA ARG A 58 4.77 5.41 5.14
C ARG A 58 5.12 4.05 4.56
N ASP A 59 4.59 3.74 3.37
CA ASP A 59 4.77 2.45 2.72
C ASP A 59 6.21 2.23 2.28
N THR A 60 6.93 3.28 1.86
CA THR A 60 8.39 3.21 1.64
C THR A 60 9.12 2.75 2.90
N VAL A 61 8.83 3.35 4.07
CA VAL A 61 9.49 2.97 5.33
C VAL A 61 9.10 1.55 5.74
N VAL A 62 7.83 1.18 5.65
CA VAL A 62 7.38 -0.18 5.97
C VAL A 62 8.08 -1.20 5.07
N GLY A 63 8.12 -0.95 3.76
CA GLY A 63 8.78 -1.80 2.78
C GLY A 63 10.28 -1.94 3.02
N PHE A 64 10.94 -0.86 3.43
CA PHE A 64 12.37 -0.88 3.77
C PHE A 64 12.69 -1.80 4.95
N PHE A 65 11.97 -1.66 6.07
CA PHE A 65 12.17 -2.53 7.24
C PHE A 65 11.71 -3.96 6.98
N ALA A 66 10.67 -4.15 6.17
CA ALA A 66 10.25 -5.48 5.73
C ALA A 66 11.34 -6.17 4.92
N ALA A 67 11.96 -5.46 3.96
CA ALA A 67 13.07 -5.99 3.16
C ALA A 67 14.28 -6.33 4.05
N ALA A 68 14.62 -5.46 5.01
CA ALA A 68 15.69 -5.74 5.99
C ALA A 68 15.42 -7.01 6.80
N SER A 69 14.21 -7.17 7.35
CA SER A 69 13.84 -8.32 8.17
C SER A 69 13.82 -9.65 7.40
N GLN A 70 13.57 -9.60 6.09
CA GLN A 70 13.54 -10.76 5.19
C GLN A 70 14.90 -11.04 4.53
N GLY A 71 15.91 -10.17 4.75
CA GLY A 71 17.22 -10.28 4.10
C GLY A 71 17.19 -9.96 2.60
N GLU A 72 16.18 -9.24 2.13
CA GLU A 72 16.04 -8.82 0.74
C GLU A 72 16.87 -7.55 0.47
N TRP A 73 18.19 -7.68 0.50
CA TRP A 73 19.11 -6.53 0.42
C TRP A 73 18.98 -5.71 -0.87
N GLY A 74 18.52 -6.33 -1.96
CA GLY A 74 18.21 -5.62 -3.21
C GLY A 74 17.08 -4.61 -3.04
N GLU A 75 15.96 -5.03 -2.43
CA GLU A 75 14.81 -4.16 -2.12
C GLU A 75 15.13 -3.15 -1.02
N PHE A 76 15.95 -3.53 -0.05
CA PHE A 76 16.44 -2.61 0.97
C PHE A 76 17.23 -1.45 0.34
N CYS A 77 18.25 -1.79 -0.47
CA CYS A 77 19.10 -0.80 -1.10
C CYS A 77 18.33 0.03 -2.13
N SER A 78 17.39 -0.54 -2.89
CA SER A 78 16.61 0.20 -3.89
C SER A 78 15.80 1.35 -3.29
N ARG A 79 15.43 1.25 -2.00
CA ARG A 79 14.66 2.25 -1.25
C ARG A 79 15.51 3.34 -0.61
N LEU A 80 16.82 3.22 -0.66
CA LEU A 80 17.75 4.25 -0.20
C LEU A 80 18.03 5.26 -1.32
N THR A 81 18.29 6.52 -0.94
CA THR A 81 18.92 7.51 -1.82
C THR A 81 20.35 7.07 -2.17
N THR A 82 20.92 7.64 -3.23
CA THR A 82 22.30 7.35 -3.63
C THR A 82 23.28 7.60 -2.47
N ASP A 83 23.17 8.77 -1.84
CA ASP A 83 24.02 9.16 -0.70
C ASP A 83 23.88 8.17 0.47
N ALA A 84 22.66 7.74 0.79
CA ALA A 84 22.41 6.77 1.85
C ALA A 84 23.00 5.37 1.51
N ARG A 85 22.99 4.95 0.25
CA ARG A 85 23.64 3.69 -0.18
C ARG A 85 25.15 3.76 -0.01
N GLU A 86 25.76 4.90 -0.35
CA GLU A 86 27.19 5.13 -0.20
C GLU A 86 27.58 5.12 1.29
N GLN A 87 26.77 5.73 2.15
CA GLN A 87 27.00 5.73 3.59
C GLN A 87 26.89 4.32 4.20
N VAL A 88 25.87 3.54 3.82
CA VAL A 88 25.76 2.13 4.25
C VAL A 88 26.98 1.32 3.81
N GLN A 89 27.44 1.50 2.57
CA GLN A 89 28.63 0.83 2.07
C GLN A 89 29.89 1.22 2.87
N ALA A 90 30.05 2.51 3.18
CA ALA A 90 31.17 3.01 3.98
C ALA A 90 31.15 2.43 5.40
N ASN A 91 30.00 2.48 6.07
CA ASN A 91 29.82 1.97 7.44
C ASN A 91 30.13 0.47 7.53
N VAL A 92 29.64 -0.32 6.58
CA VAL A 92 29.92 -1.76 6.56
C VAL A 92 31.40 -2.04 6.27
N SER A 93 32.02 -1.26 5.38
CA SER A 93 33.44 -1.43 5.05
C SER A 93 34.32 -1.12 6.26
N GLU A 94 33.97 -0.10 7.03
CA GLU A 94 34.63 0.25 8.29
C GLU A 94 34.46 -0.85 9.35
N LEU A 95 33.23 -1.35 9.54
CA LEU A 95 32.94 -2.38 10.54
C LEU A 95 33.58 -3.75 10.23
N THR A 96 33.62 -4.12 8.95
CA THR A 96 34.11 -5.44 8.52
C THR A 96 35.58 -5.45 8.09
N GLY A 97 36.19 -4.28 7.89
CA GLY A 97 37.53 -4.14 7.32
C GLY A 97 37.64 -4.64 5.88
N ARG A 98 36.51 -4.78 5.16
CA ARG A 98 36.45 -5.26 3.77
C ARG A 98 35.77 -4.23 2.90
N GLU A 99 36.41 -3.88 1.79
CA GLU A 99 35.75 -3.08 0.76
C GLU A 99 34.71 -3.94 0.03
N ALA A 100 33.44 -3.55 0.14
CA ALA A 100 32.37 -4.10 -0.68
C ALA A 100 32.11 -3.20 -1.90
N LYS A 101 31.72 -3.78 -3.04
CA LYS A 101 31.36 -3.02 -4.25
C LYS A 101 29.85 -2.80 -4.31
N GLY A 102 29.38 -1.91 -3.44
CA GLY A 102 27.99 -1.46 -3.40
C GLY A 102 27.19 -1.99 -2.21
N CYS A 103 26.01 -1.39 -2.01
CA CYS A 103 25.16 -1.60 -0.85
C CYS A 103 24.73 -3.07 -0.64
N VAL A 104 24.35 -3.79 -1.70
CA VAL A 104 23.89 -5.20 -1.59
C VAL A 104 25.02 -6.11 -1.15
N GLU A 105 26.20 -5.98 -1.76
CA GLU A 105 27.36 -6.79 -1.40
C GLU A 105 27.79 -6.49 0.05
N ALA A 106 27.82 -5.21 0.43
CA ALA A 106 28.12 -4.80 1.80
C ALA A 106 27.21 -5.52 2.81
N LEU A 107 25.89 -5.41 2.63
CA LEU A 107 24.93 -6.01 3.55
C LEU A 107 24.94 -7.55 3.54
N SER A 108 25.29 -8.18 2.41
CA SER A 108 25.42 -9.63 2.34
C SER A 108 26.56 -10.17 3.21
N VAL A 109 27.61 -9.39 3.44
CA VAL A 109 28.81 -9.79 4.19
C VAL A 109 28.63 -9.62 5.71
N GLY A 110 27.77 -8.71 6.16
CA GLY A 110 27.62 -8.37 7.58
C GLY A 110 26.20 -8.36 8.15
N GLY A 111 25.14 -8.44 7.33
CA GLY A 111 23.77 -8.16 7.73
C GLY A 111 22.84 -9.37 7.95
N SER A 112 23.30 -10.60 7.73
CA SER A 112 22.45 -11.78 7.81
C SER A 112 22.15 -12.18 9.27
N GLY A 113 21.03 -11.69 9.80
CA GLY A 113 20.42 -12.20 11.04
C GLY A 113 19.98 -11.13 12.04
N SER A 114 20.61 -9.96 12.05
CA SER A 114 20.36 -8.94 13.08
C SER A 114 18.96 -8.32 13.00
N PHE A 115 18.30 -8.36 11.85
CA PHE A 115 16.97 -7.77 11.63
C PHE A 115 15.81 -8.78 11.62
N ALA A 116 16.11 -10.08 11.79
CA ALA A 116 15.07 -11.11 11.74
C ALA A 116 14.13 -10.98 12.94
N GLY A 117 12.82 -10.82 12.72
CA GLY A 117 11.86 -10.60 13.81
C GLY A 117 11.79 -9.15 14.32
N LEU A 118 12.40 -8.21 13.61
CA LEU A 118 12.19 -6.78 13.83
C LEU A 118 10.70 -6.44 13.68
N SER A 119 10.21 -5.55 14.55
CA SER A 119 8.88 -4.96 14.43
C SER A 119 8.98 -3.44 14.34
N LEU A 120 8.17 -2.86 13.45
CA LEU A 120 8.09 -1.43 13.20
C LEU A 120 6.71 -0.91 13.59
N ARG A 121 6.66 0.15 14.39
CA ARG A 121 5.42 0.87 14.69
C ARG A 121 5.56 2.34 14.35
N ILE A 122 4.93 2.77 13.27
CA ILE A 122 4.90 4.17 12.85
C ILE A 122 3.97 4.96 13.78
N LYS A 123 4.45 6.10 14.28
CA LYS A 123 3.74 7.02 15.17
C LYS A 123 3.13 8.18 14.40
N SER A 124 3.91 8.78 13.51
CA SER A 124 3.45 9.90 12.68
C SER A 124 4.29 10.01 11.42
N VAL A 125 3.66 10.56 10.38
CA VAL A 125 4.32 10.92 9.13
C VAL A 125 4.08 12.41 8.89
N ARG A 126 5.14 13.14 8.54
CA ARG A 126 5.08 14.55 8.20
C ARG A 126 5.77 14.77 6.87
N ILE A 127 5.06 15.38 5.94
CA ILE A 127 5.58 15.73 4.61
C ILE A 127 5.68 17.26 4.51
N ILE A 128 6.82 17.75 4.04
CA ILE A 128 7.08 19.16 3.78
C ILE A 128 7.81 19.27 2.44
N GLY A 129 7.12 19.72 1.40
CA GLY A 129 7.67 19.78 0.05
C GLY A 129 8.11 18.40 -0.43
N ASN A 130 9.39 18.28 -0.84
CA ASN A 130 10.01 17.02 -1.27
C ASN A 130 10.68 16.24 -0.12
N GLN A 131 10.44 16.62 1.14
CA GLN A 131 11.01 15.95 2.30
C GLN A 131 9.92 15.30 3.14
N GLY A 132 10.22 14.10 3.63
CA GLY A 132 9.36 13.33 4.52
C GLY A 132 10.10 13.03 5.81
N ARG A 133 9.38 13.04 6.92
CA ARG A 133 9.87 12.55 8.22
C ARG A 133 8.86 11.55 8.77
N VAL A 134 9.34 10.36 9.08
CA VAL A 134 8.55 9.30 9.69
C VAL A 134 9.09 9.03 11.09
N GLU A 135 8.27 9.32 12.08
CA GLU A 135 8.55 8.94 13.46
C GLU A 135 8.05 7.52 13.68
N ALA A 136 8.94 6.62 14.04
CA ALA A 136 8.62 5.22 14.27
C ALA A 136 9.27 4.72 15.56
N VAL A 137 8.73 3.62 16.08
CA VAL A 137 9.37 2.83 17.13
C VAL A 137 9.79 1.52 16.49
N VAL A 138 11.10 1.28 16.48
CA VAL A 138 11.71 0.05 15.99
C VAL A 138 11.96 -0.84 17.20
N LYS A 139 11.64 -2.12 17.10
CA LYS A 139 11.96 -3.11 18.14
C LYS A 139 12.62 -4.30 17.47
N LEU A 140 13.91 -4.47 17.75
CA LEU A 140 14.68 -5.66 17.42
C LEU A 140 14.37 -6.80 18.41
N PRO A 141 14.62 -8.06 18.03
CA PRO A 141 14.58 -9.16 18.98
C PRO A 141 15.54 -8.89 20.14
N GLU A 142 15.12 -9.22 21.36
CA GLU A 142 15.96 -9.13 22.57
C GLU A 142 16.40 -7.71 22.98
N GLU A 143 15.97 -6.67 22.25
CA GLU A 143 16.26 -5.27 22.57
C GLU A 143 15.02 -4.48 23.01
N PRO A 144 15.19 -3.42 23.83
CA PRO A 144 14.11 -2.51 24.14
C PRO A 144 13.64 -1.76 22.87
N PRO A 145 12.34 -1.38 22.78
CA PRO A 145 11.87 -0.57 21.67
C PRO A 145 12.56 0.80 21.64
N GLU A 146 13.08 1.18 20.47
CA GLU A 146 13.82 2.42 20.27
C GLU A 146 13.02 3.37 19.35
N PRO A 147 12.79 4.63 19.75
CA PRO A 147 12.23 5.63 18.87
C PRO A 147 13.26 6.07 17.81
N ARG A 148 12.83 6.10 16.55
CA ARG A 148 13.65 6.49 15.40
C ARG A 148 12.91 7.51 14.54
N SER A 149 13.63 8.54 14.11
CA SER A 149 13.14 9.55 13.18
C SER A 149 13.80 9.29 11.83
N ILE A 150 13.02 8.81 10.87
CA ILE A 150 13.52 8.37 9.56
C ILE A 150 13.25 9.48 8.55
N LEU A 151 14.30 9.95 7.89
CA LEU A 151 14.23 10.99 6.87
C LEU A 151 14.04 10.39 5.49
N LEU A 152 13.10 10.95 4.75
CA LEU A 152 12.84 10.62 3.36
C LEU A 152 13.02 11.83 2.46
N LEU A 153 13.49 11.58 1.25
CA LEU A 153 13.50 12.53 0.15
C LEU A 153 12.66 11.98 -1.00
N GLN A 154 11.89 12.86 -1.61
CA GLN A 154 11.20 12.55 -2.86
C GLN A 154 12.14 12.90 -4.01
N ASP A 155 12.47 11.89 -4.81
CA ASP A 155 13.25 12.01 -6.03
C ASP A 155 12.45 11.44 -7.19
N GLU A 156 12.28 12.22 -8.26
CA GLU A 156 11.46 11.87 -9.44
C GLU A 156 10.06 11.31 -9.12
N GLY A 157 9.45 11.77 -8.02
CA GLY A 157 8.13 11.32 -7.56
C GLY A 157 8.14 10.03 -6.74
N VAL A 158 9.31 9.46 -6.45
CA VAL A 158 9.52 8.28 -5.62
C VAL A 158 10.08 8.71 -4.26
N TRP A 159 9.49 8.21 -3.17
CA TRP A 159 10.02 8.43 -1.83
C TRP A 159 11.15 7.44 -1.54
N LEU A 160 12.32 7.97 -1.19
CA LEU A 160 13.52 7.23 -0.83
C LEU A 160 13.99 7.63 0.57
N ILE A 161 14.59 6.70 1.30
CA ILE A 161 15.16 6.94 2.62
C ILE A 161 16.53 7.57 2.46
N ASN A 162 16.71 8.72 3.12
CA ASN A 162 17.92 9.52 3.02
C ASN A 162 18.87 9.36 4.21
N ASP A 163 18.34 8.91 5.34
CA ASP A 163 19.12 8.75 6.57
C ASP A 163 18.83 7.37 7.17
N PRO A 164 19.70 6.37 6.89
CA PRO A 164 19.58 5.03 7.44
C PRO A 164 20.45 4.86 8.71
N ASP A 165 20.46 5.84 9.62
CA ASP A 165 21.09 5.70 10.96
C ASP A 165 20.28 4.84 11.95
#